data_AF-A0A327J102-F1
#
_entry.id   AF-A0A327J102-F1
#
_cell.length_a   1.000
_cell.length_b   1.000
_cell.length_c   1.000
_cell.angle_alpha   90.00
_cell.angle_beta   90.00
_cell.angle_gamma   90.00
#
_symmetry.space_group_name_H-M   'P 1'
#
loop_
_entity.id
_entity.type
_entity.pdbx_description
1 polymer ?
#
loop_
_entity_poly.entity_id
_entity_poly.type
_entity_poly.pdbx_seq_one_letter_code
_entity_poly.pdbx_strand_id
1 'polypeptide(L)'
;MEKKTYLQESVKNGRLIRWTMMPLKVYIAPMKFYSKQGQDAKYRAYVKQALDEWHKVSNGKVSFVIVDSLLQSNVNIDWKRVEREALGCCYFQYNRANQLYSAEVSIGLTEGLVHADYMDEGEVYHTILHEIGHAVGLGHSPFKKDIMYTPHQKGITHVGQGDRLSVNWLYTFPQGKTVAEIASKYGVSGSDLDEVVARIISKQAKTEFEKVKDTVKVEPSRNLLDESENIANLRKYHMSLQNIKISGDLTEQIRKHYRDTNIKKD
;
A
#
# COMPACT_ATOMS: atom_id res chain seq x y z
N MET A 1 13.97 -19.96 3.11
CA MET A 1 13.23 -18.94 2.34
C MET A 1 13.38 -17.62 3.08
N GLU A 2 13.67 -16.52 2.39
CA GLU A 2 13.90 -15.23 3.04
C GLU A 2 12.58 -14.66 3.61
N LYS A 3 12.61 -14.21 4.87
CA LYS A 3 11.46 -13.55 5.50
C LYS A 3 11.24 -12.20 4.83
N LYS A 4 9.97 -11.88 4.53
CA LYS A 4 9.57 -10.58 3.94
C LYS A 4 8.76 -9.72 4.91
N THR A 5 8.21 -10.35 5.95
CA THR A 5 7.41 -9.73 7.02
C THR A 5 7.95 -10.18 8.37
N TYR A 6 7.33 -9.67 9.43
CA TYR A 6 7.57 -10.04 10.82
C TYR A 6 6.25 -10.20 11.60
N LEU A 7 5.21 -10.70 10.92
CA LEU A 7 3.87 -10.89 11.48
C LEU A 7 3.82 -11.90 12.62
N GLN A 8 4.82 -12.78 12.71
CA GLN A 8 4.91 -13.73 13.80
C GLN A 8 5.01 -13.00 15.17
N GLU A 9 5.55 -11.80 15.20
CA GLU A 9 5.60 -10.96 16.42
C GLU A 9 4.22 -10.46 16.86
N SER A 10 3.25 -10.40 15.94
CA SER A 10 1.85 -10.06 16.19
C SER A 10 1.00 -11.29 16.60
N VAL A 11 1.63 -12.43 16.91
CA VAL A 11 0.94 -13.63 17.40
C VAL A 11 1.07 -13.73 18.91
N LYS A 12 -0.05 -13.86 19.63
CA LYS A 12 -0.09 -14.11 21.08
C LYS A 12 -0.93 -15.33 21.38
N ASN A 13 -0.41 -16.23 22.22
CA ASN A 13 -1.05 -17.52 22.52
C ASN A 13 -1.40 -18.33 21.25
N GLY A 14 -0.51 -18.31 20.26
CA GLY A 14 -0.67 -19.02 18.98
C GLY A 14 -1.69 -18.42 18.00
N ARG A 15 -2.26 -17.25 18.31
CA ARG A 15 -3.29 -16.58 17.48
C ARG A 15 -2.91 -15.15 17.14
N LEU A 16 -3.22 -14.73 15.92
CA LEU A 16 -2.96 -13.37 15.44
C LEU A 16 -3.80 -12.34 16.22
N ILE A 17 -3.13 -11.37 16.86
CA ILE A 17 -3.78 -10.22 17.48
C ILE A 17 -3.83 -9.05 16.50
N ARG A 18 -4.99 -8.37 16.43
CA ARG A 18 -5.14 -7.11 15.70
C ARG A 18 -6.39 -6.36 16.12
N TRP A 19 -6.45 -5.09 15.74
CA TRP A 19 -7.67 -4.28 15.80
C TRP A 19 -8.71 -4.79 14.79
N THR A 20 -9.99 -4.66 15.16
CA THR A 20 -11.14 -4.98 14.29
C THR A 20 -12.06 -3.79 14.04
N MET A 21 -11.80 -2.66 14.68
CA MET A 21 -12.52 -1.43 14.46
C MET A 21 -11.60 -0.38 13.84
N MET A 22 -12.20 0.46 13.00
CA MET A 22 -11.57 1.61 12.36
C MET A 22 -12.63 2.72 12.20
N PRO A 23 -12.25 4.01 12.26
CA PRO A 23 -10.92 4.50 12.65
C PRO A 23 -10.64 4.28 14.14
N LEU A 24 -9.35 4.12 14.49
CA LEU A 24 -8.90 4.11 15.87
C LEU A 24 -8.99 5.52 16.45
N LYS A 25 -9.62 5.64 17.62
CA LYS A 25 -9.71 6.92 18.34
C LYS A 25 -8.42 7.16 19.11
N VAL A 26 -7.72 8.25 18.80
CA VAL A 26 -6.42 8.58 19.38
C VAL A 26 -6.55 9.80 20.29
N TYR A 27 -6.23 9.65 21.56
CA TYR A 27 -6.08 10.76 22.48
C TYR A 27 -4.60 11.11 22.62
N ILE A 28 -4.26 12.40 22.46
CA ILE A 28 -2.91 12.91 22.65
C ILE A 28 -2.93 13.74 23.92
N ALA A 29 -2.28 13.26 24.98
CA ALA A 29 -2.23 13.96 26.25
C ALA A 29 -1.54 15.33 26.09
N PRO A 30 -1.94 16.36 26.84
CA PRO A 30 -1.20 17.62 26.86
C PRO A 30 0.19 17.41 27.46
N MET A 31 1.22 18.03 26.88
CA MET A 31 2.55 18.03 27.48
C MET A 31 2.58 18.85 28.76
N LYS A 32 3.05 18.24 29.87
CA LYS A 32 3.16 18.90 31.18
C LYS A 32 4.60 19.22 31.59
N PHE A 33 5.53 19.28 30.63
CA PHE A 33 6.94 19.59 30.90
C PHE A 33 7.20 21.09 30.82
N TYR A 34 7.52 21.70 31.96
CA TYR A 34 7.87 23.13 32.03
C TYR A 34 9.04 23.50 31.10
N SER A 35 10.05 22.63 31.00
CA SER A 35 11.21 22.81 30.11
C SER A 35 10.88 22.83 28.61
N LYS A 36 9.67 22.43 28.23
CA LYS A 36 9.19 22.37 26.84
C LYS A 36 7.94 23.21 26.59
N GLN A 37 7.67 24.19 27.47
CA GLN A 37 6.55 25.11 27.31
C GLN A 37 6.58 25.77 25.92
N GLY A 38 5.45 25.72 25.21
CA GLY A 38 5.33 26.23 23.83
C GLY A 38 5.67 25.24 22.72
N GLN A 39 6.18 24.04 23.02
CA GLN A 39 6.52 23.02 22.01
C GLN A 39 5.44 21.95 21.80
N ASP A 40 4.35 21.98 22.57
CA ASP A 40 3.25 21.00 22.49
C ASP A 40 2.68 20.86 21.07
N ALA A 41 2.45 22.00 20.39
CA ALA A 41 1.95 22.01 19.02
C ALA A 41 2.89 21.29 18.03
N LYS A 42 4.22 21.40 18.23
CA LYS A 42 5.24 20.76 17.40
C LYS A 42 5.17 19.24 17.55
N TYR A 43 5.24 18.73 18.78
CA TYR A 43 5.23 17.29 19.03
C TYR A 43 3.88 16.66 18.70
N ARG A 44 2.77 17.39 18.90
CA ARG A 44 1.45 16.99 18.44
C ARG A 44 1.38 16.89 16.91
N ALA A 45 2.08 17.75 16.17
CA ALA A 45 2.18 17.66 14.72
C ALA A 45 2.98 16.41 14.30
N TYR A 46 4.04 16.04 15.01
CA TYR A 46 4.79 14.80 14.77
C TYR A 46 3.93 13.55 14.98
N VAL A 47 3.10 13.53 16.03
CA VAL A 47 2.12 12.44 16.22
C VAL A 47 1.16 12.36 15.03
N LYS A 48 0.57 13.49 14.63
CA LYS A 48 -0.34 13.52 13.46
C LYS A 48 0.33 13.00 12.19
N GLN A 49 1.55 13.45 11.92
CA GLN A 49 2.33 13.02 10.77
C GLN A 49 2.59 11.51 10.78
N ALA A 50 2.91 10.94 11.95
CA ALA A 50 3.12 9.50 12.07
C ALA A 50 1.82 8.69 11.91
N LEU A 51 0.70 9.17 12.43
CA LEU A 51 -0.62 8.57 12.19
C LEU A 51 -0.97 8.56 10.69
N ASP A 52 -0.73 9.68 10.00
CA ASP A 52 -0.95 9.81 8.56
C ASP A 52 -0.04 8.87 7.75
N GLU A 53 1.22 8.72 8.14
CA GLU A 53 2.16 7.82 7.49
C GLU A 53 1.69 6.36 7.61
N TRP A 54 1.27 5.92 8.81
CA TRP A 54 0.71 4.58 9.01
C TRP A 54 -0.61 4.36 8.26
N HIS A 55 -1.46 5.39 8.17
CA HIS A 55 -2.67 5.34 7.33
C HIS A 55 -2.33 5.13 5.85
N LYS A 56 -1.37 5.90 5.33
CA LYS A 56 -0.93 5.86 3.94
C LYS A 56 -0.28 4.52 3.58
N VAL A 57 0.70 4.06 4.36
CA VAL A 57 1.43 2.81 4.06
C VAL A 57 0.57 1.56 4.23
N SER A 58 -0.47 1.62 5.05
CA SER A 58 -1.47 0.55 5.17
C SER A 58 -2.53 0.56 4.07
N ASN A 59 -2.43 1.44 3.07
CA ASN A 59 -3.41 1.65 2.01
C ASN A 59 -4.82 1.90 2.57
N GLY A 60 -4.92 2.68 3.66
CA GLY A 60 -6.18 3.01 4.31
C GLY A 60 -6.82 1.90 5.14
N LYS A 61 -6.18 0.72 5.28
CA LYS A 61 -6.67 -0.37 6.14
C LYS A 61 -6.65 0.01 7.62
N VAL A 62 -5.70 0.86 8.00
CA VAL A 62 -5.62 1.49 9.32
C VAL A 62 -5.98 2.95 9.15
N SER A 63 -6.88 3.46 9.98
CA SER A 63 -7.27 4.87 9.98
C SER A 63 -7.42 5.37 11.41
N PHE A 64 -7.31 6.68 11.58
CA PHE A 64 -7.26 7.31 12.89
C PHE A 64 -8.18 8.52 12.93
N VAL A 65 -8.71 8.80 14.13
CA VAL A 65 -9.40 10.04 14.44
C VAL A 65 -8.93 10.53 15.79
N ILE A 66 -8.52 11.80 15.87
CA ILE A 66 -8.10 12.39 17.14
C ILE A 66 -9.32 12.78 17.95
N VAL A 67 -9.32 12.42 19.23
CA VAL A 67 -10.38 12.74 20.19
C VAL A 67 -9.82 13.60 21.34
N ASP A 68 -10.68 14.40 21.95
CA ASP A 68 -10.28 15.35 22.99
C ASP A 68 -10.32 14.76 24.41
N SER A 69 -10.78 13.50 24.56
CA SER A 69 -10.91 12.85 25.86
C SER A 69 -10.33 11.44 25.86
N LEU A 70 -9.57 11.15 26.92
CA LEU A 70 -9.01 9.83 27.22
C LEU A 70 -10.08 8.72 27.33
N LEU A 71 -11.29 9.05 27.78
CA LEU A 71 -12.36 8.05 27.95
C LEU A 71 -12.94 7.57 26.61
N GLN A 72 -12.67 8.30 25.52
CA GLN A 72 -13.17 7.98 24.19
C GLN A 72 -12.14 7.25 23.33
N SER A 73 -10.87 7.20 23.74
CA SER A 73 -9.78 6.71 22.92
C SER A 73 -9.58 5.20 23.02
N ASN A 74 -9.05 4.66 21.92
CA ASN A 74 -8.51 3.31 21.82
C ASN A 74 -6.98 3.33 21.96
N VAL A 75 -6.35 4.41 21.49
CA VAL A 75 -4.91 4.63 21.58
C VAL A 75 -4.67 5.91 22.36
N ASN A 76 -3.87 5.80 23.40
CA ASN A 76 -3.55 6.88 24.32
C ASN A 76 -2.08 7.21 24.18
N ILE A 77 -1.76 8.45 23.85
CA ILE A 77 -0.37 8.91 23.71
C ILE A 77 -0.06 9.82 24.88
N ASP A 78 0.88 9.41 25.71
CA ASP A 78 1.40 10.18 26.84
C ASP A 78 2.88 10.53 26.68
N TRP A 79 3.28 11.60 27.34
CA TRP A 79 4.64 12.13 27.31
C TRP A 79 5.32 11.80 28.63
N LYS A 80 6.47 11.16 28.58
CA LYS A 80 7.27 10.83 29.76
C LYS A 80 8.65 11.49 29.68
N ARG A 81 9.22 11.79 30.84
CA ARG A 81 10.62 12.18 30.91
C ARG A 81 11.44 10.92 30.63
N VAL A 82 12.40 10.98 29.72
CA VAL A 82 13.29 9.84 29.44
C VAL A 82 14.04 9.46 30.71
N GLU A 83 13.89 8.21 31.13
CA GLU A 83 14.82 7.52 32.01
C GLU A 83 15.77 6.70 31.11
N ARG A 84 17.03 6.48 31.53
CA ARG A 84 18.17 6.06 30.69
C ARG A 84 17.99 4.75 29.88
N GLU A 85 16.88 4.05 30.03
CA GLU A 85 16.66 2.67 29.58
C GLU A 85 15.76 2.57 28.33
N ALA A 86 14.83 3.51 28.10
CA ALA A 86 13.93 3.47 26.94
C ALA A 86 13.45 4.88 26.50
N LEU A 87 13.51 5.15 25.19
CA LEU A 87 13.01 6.40 24.58
C LEU A 87 11.50 6.39 24.33
N GLY A 88 10.88 5.21 24.29
CA GLY A 88 9.46 5.04 24.08
C GLY A 88 9.04 3.67 24.57
N CYS A 89 7.74 3.50 24.81
CA CYS A 89 7.17 2.20 25.07
C CYS A 89 5.68 2.18 24.72
N CYS A 90 5.24 1.10 24.08
CA CYS A 90 3.83 0.83 23.82
C CYS A 90 3.38 -0.45 24.52
N TYR A 91 2.32 -0.33 25.32
CA TYR A 91 1.61 -1.46 25.90
C TYR A 91 0.25 -1.60 25.25
N PHE A 92 -0.16 -2.81 24.90
CA PHE A 92 -1.49 -3.05 24.34
C PHE A 92 -2.24 -4.13 25.11
N GLN A 93 -3.56 -4.02 25.10
CA GLN A 93 -4.46 -4.96 25.72
C GLN A 93 -5.32 -5.65 24.66
N TYR A 94 -5.50 -6.96 24.83
CA TYR A 94 -6.34 -7.76 23.95
C TYR A 94 -7.25 -8.70 24.75
N ASN A 95 -8.43 -8.99 24.19
CA ASN A 95 -9.41 -9.84 24.85
C ASN A 95 -9.19 -11.33 24.51
N ARG A 96 -10.05 -12.21 25.05
CA ARG A 96 -9.98 -13.67 24.80
C ARG A 96 -10.18 -14.08 23.34
N ALA A 97 -10.72 -13.21 22.50
CA ALA A 97 -10.85 -13.40 21.06
C ALA A 97 -9.66 -12.82 20.27
N ASN A 98 -8.55 -12.51 20.95
CA ASN A 98 -7.34 -11.92 20.36
C ASN A 98 -7.61 -10.58 19.65
N GLN A 99 -8.59 -9.83 20.15
CA GLN A 99 -8.92 -8.50 19.65
C GLN A 99 -8.21 -7.44 20.47
N LEU A 100 -7.44 -6.57 19.81
CA LEU A 100 -6.90 -5.38 20.46
C LEU A 100 -8.06 -4.43 20.80
N TYR A 101 -8.03 -3.88 22.01
CA TYR A 101 -9.04 -2.92 22.49
C TYR A 101 -8.46 -1.69 23.17
N SER A 102 -7.19 -1.71 23.59
CA SER A 102 -6.46 -0.54 24.09
C SER A 102 -4.98 -0.60 23.72
N ALA A 103 -4.37 0.56 23.44
CA ALA A 103 -2.93 0.76 23.38
C ALA A 103 -2.53 2.04 24.13
N GLU A 104 -1.57 1.91 25.04
CA GLU A 104 -0.95 2.99 25.80
C GLU A 104 0.46 3.22 25.26
N VAL A 105 0.70 4.40 24.70
CA VAL A 105 1.93 4.79 24.02
C VAL A 105 2.61 5.89 24.82
N SER A 106 3.77 5.59 25.36
CA SER A 106 4.61 6.54 26.07
C SER A 106 5.77 7.00 25.21
N ILE A 107 5.84 8.30 24.97
CA ILE A 107 6.93 8.93 24.24
C ILE A 107 7.85 9.64 25.24
N GLY A 108 9.08 9.18 25.31
CA GLY A 108 10.14 9.77 26.11
C GLY A 108 10.66 11.05 25.46
N LEU A 109 10.66 12.13 26.22
CA LEU A 109 11.35 13.38 25.87
C LEU A 109 12.46 13.68 26.89
N THR A 110 13.66 14.00 26.39
CA THR A 110 14.76 14.48 27.23
C THR A 110 14.68 16.00 27.40
N GLU A 111 15.26 16.52 28.47
CA GLU A 111 15.40 17.97 28.71
C GLU A 111 16.69 18.55 28.11
N GLY A 112 17.46 17.76 27.36
CA GLY A 112 18.71 18.20 26.73
C GLY A 112 19.92 18.23 27.67
N LEU A 113 19.76 17.87 28.95
CA LEU A 113 20.86 17.73 29.92
C LEU A 113 21.56 16.37 29.83
N VAL A 114 20.86 15.36 29.34
CA VAL A 114 21.36 13.99 29.18
C VAL A 114 21.26 13.69 27.69
N HIS A 115 22.40 13.80 27.02
CA HIS A 115 22.64 13.56 25.59
C HIS A 115 21.91 14.50 24.59
N ALA A 116 22.62 15.55 24.15
CA ALA A 116 22.14 16.49 23.12
C ALA A 116 21.67 15.82 21.81
N ASP A 117 22.26 14.68 21.45
CA ASP A 117 21.86 13.90 20.27
C ASP A 117 20.43 13.36 20.32
N TYR A 118 19.83 13.17 21.50
CA TYR A 118 18.45 12.66 21.65
C TYR A 118 17.40 13.78 21.58
N MET A 119 17.82 15.04 21.49
CA MET A 119 16.93 16.15 21.13
C MET A 119 16.86 16.37 19.63
N ASP A 120 17.62 15.60 18.83
CA ASP A 120 17.49 15.64 17.38
C ASP A 120 16.03 15.33 17.01
N GLU A 121 15.44 16.24 16.24
CA GLU A 121 14.01 16.15 15.93
C GLU A 121 13.68 14.88 15.15
N GLY A 122 14.64 14.39 14.37
CA GLY A 122 14.57 13.10 13.68
C GLY A 122 14.42 11.93 14.64
N GLU A 123 15.15 11.92 15.76
CA GLU A 123 15.11 10.84 16.76
C GLU A 123 13.79 10.82 17.53
N VAL A 124 13.25 12.00 17.87
CA VAL A 124 11.93 12.08 18.51
C VAL A 124 10.84 11.61 17.56
N TYR A 125 10.88 12.06 16.30
CA TYR A 125 9.93 11.61 15.30
C TYR A 125 10.07 10.11 14.99
N HIS A 126 11.28 9.58 14.93
CA HIS A 126 11.53 8.13 14.83
C HIS A 126 10.79 7.39 15.93
N THR A 127 11.00 7.81 17.19
CA THR A 127 10.40 7.17 18.36
C THR A 127 8.87 7.21 18.27
N ILE A 128 8.29 8.36 17.93
CA ILE A 128 6.84 8.51 17.74
C ILE A 128 6.34 7.54 16.65
N LEU A 129 7.02 7.48 15.51
CA LEU A 129 6.63 6.64 14.38
C LEU A 129 6.71 5.14 14.72
N HIS A 130 7.77 4.74 15.44
CA HIS A 130 7.98 3.38 15.94
C HIS A 130 6.87 2.95 16.92
N GLU A 131 6.62 3.75 17.96
CA GLU A 131 5.64 3.40 18.99
C GLU A 131 4.20 3.37 18.45
N ILE A 132 3.88 4.23 17.47
CA ILE A 132 2.59 4.15 16.78
C ILE A 132 2.50 2.85 15.96
N GLY A 133 3.60 2.34 15.40
CA GLY A 133 3.63 1.03 14.74
C GLY A 133 3.24 -0.11 15.70
N HIS A 134 3.72 -0.06 16.94
CA HIS A 134 3.26 -0.96 18.00
C HIS A 134 1.78 -0.77 18.33
N ALA A 135 1.30 0.47 18.43
CA ALA A 135 -0.11 0.76 18.66
C ALA A 135 -1.01 0.21 17.53
N VAL A 136 -0.51 0.17 16.30
CA VAL A 136 -1.18 -0.45 15.14
C VAL A 136 -1.19 -1.98 15.22
N GLY A 137 -0.39 -2.59 16.09
CA GLY A 137 -0.34 -4.03 16.35
C GLY A 137 0.87 -4.75 15.76
N LEU A 138 1.88 -4.01 15.28
CA LEU A 138 3.13 -4.57 14.80
C LEU A 138 4.08 -4.88 15.96
N GLY A 139 4.89 -5.93 15.82
CA GLY A 139 6.04 -6.17 16.70
C GLY A 139 7.33 -5.60 16.13
N HIS A 140 8.48 -6.07 16.61
CA HIS A 140 9.77 -5.61 16.11
C HIS A 140 10.11 -6.25 14.75
N SER A 141 10.59 -5.41 13.85
CA SER A 141 11.12 -5.87 12.57
C SER A 141 12.53 -6.46 12.74
N PRO A 142 12.88 -7.54 12.03
CA PRO A 142 14.25 -8.02 11.91
C PRO A 142 15.04 -7.26 10.83
N PHE A 143 14.42 -6.32 10.09
CA PHE A 143 15.04 -5.64 8.96
C PHE A 143 15.60 -4.28 9.35
N LYS A 144 16.93 -4.11 9.33
CA LYS A 144 17.63 -2.88 9.79
C LYS A 144 17.18 -1.55 9.20
N LYS A 145 16.48 -1.56 8.06
CA LYS A 145 15.99 -0.35 7.38
C LYS A 145 14.54 0.00 7.73
N ASP A 146 13.88 -0.84 8.50
CA ASP A 146 12.51 -0.63 8.94
C ASP A 146 12.47 0.23 10.20
N ILE A 147 11.40 1.01 10.34
CA ILE A 147 11.17 1.82 11.54
C ILE A 147 10.97 0.92 12.76
N MET A 148 10.35 -0.25 12.59
CA MET A 148 10.08 -1.19 13.69
C MET A 148 11.30 -2.00 14.12
N TYR A 149 12.49 -1.80 13.51
CA TYR A 149 13.68 -2.55 13.86
C TYR A 149 14.25 -2.15 15.22
N THR A 150 14.67 -3.14 16.00
CA THR A 150 15.42 -2.93 17.25
C THR A 150 16.75 -3.68 17.22
N PRO A 151 17.86 -3.08 17.71
CA PRO A 151 17.96 -1.76 18.34
C PRO A 151 17.84 -0.59 17.36
N HIS A 152 17.43 0.57 17.88
CA HIS A 152 17.23 1.81 17.14
C HIS A 152 18.39 2.15 16.17
N GLN A 153 18.06 2.59 14.95
CA GLN A 153 19.02 3.03 13.94
C GLN A 153 18.84 4.51 13.60
N LYS A 154 19.84 5.32 13.94
CA LYS A 154 19.84 6.77 13.70
C LYS A 154 19.59 7.10 12.22
N GLY A 155 18.74 8.10 11.98
CA GLY A 155 18.43 8.61 10.63
C GLY A 155 17.33 7.87 9.88
N ILE A 156 16.72 6.83 10.45
CA ILE A 156 15.50 6.22 9.89
C ILE A 156 14.29 7.00 10.38
N THR A 157 13.68 7.80 9.53
CA THR A 157 12.49 8.60 9.89
C THR A 157 11.30 8.33 8.96
N HIS A 158 11.26 7.13 8.39
CA HIS A 158 10.23 6.70 7.45
C HIS A 158 9.91 5.22 7.66
N VAL A 159 8.72 4.82 7.24
CA VAL A 159 8.28 3.42 7.29
C VAL A 159 8.99 2.62 6.20
N GLY A 160 9.64 1.52 6.58
CA GLY A 160 10.37 0.65 5.66
C GLY A 160 9.46 -0.27 4.84
N GLN A 161 10.06 -1.00 3.90
CA GLN A 161 9.32 -1.92 3.04
C GLN A 161 8.79 -3.13 3.83
N GLY A 162 9.55 -3.62 4.81
CA GLY A 162 9.12 -4.74 5.65
C GLY A 162 7.94 -4.33 6.54
N ASP A 163 7.98 -3.13 7.11
CA ASP A 163 6.88 -2.53 7.87
C ASP A 163 5.60 -2.41 7.04
N ARG A 164 5.73 -1.81 5.84
CA ARG A 164 4.61 -1.65 4.90
C ARG A 164 3.99 -3.00 4.55
N LEU A 165 4.81 -4.01 4.28
CA LEU A 165 4.31 -5.33 3.92
C LEU A 165 3.63 -6.00 5.12
N SER A 166 4.25 -5.94 6.30
CA SER A 166 3.72 -6.49 7.55
C SER A 166 2.36 -5.86 7.89
N VAL A 167 2.21 -4.53 7.93
CA VAL A 167 0.91 -3.91 8.27
C VAL A 167 -0.18 -4.29 7.26
N ASN A 168 0.15 -4.35 5.97
CA ASN A 168 -0.84 -4.72 4.96
C ASN A 168 -1.33 -6.16 5.10
N TRP A 169 -0.45 -7.10 5.45
CA TRP A 169 -0.84 -8.49 5.67
C TRP A 169 -1.54 -8.70 7.00
N LEU A 170 -1.11 -8.02 8.06
CA LEU A 170 -1.75 -8.05 9.38
C LEU A 170 -3.25 -7.77 9.25
N TYR A 171 -3.62 -6.72 8.53
CA TYR A 171 -5.01 -6.32 8.30
C TYR A 171 -5.70 -7.03 7.12
N THR A 172 -4.98 -7.89 6.39
CA THR A 172 -5.59 -8.82 5.41
C THR A 172 -6.08 -10.10 6.10
N PHE A 173 -5.37 -10.54 7.14
CA PHE A 173 -5.70 -11.79 7.83
C PHE A 173 -6.89 -11.65 8.78
N PRO A 174 -7.67 -12.73 8.97
CA PRO A 174 -8.75 -12.71 9.95
C PRO A 174 -8.14 -12.69 11.35
N GLN A 175 -8.74 -11.92 12.24
CA GLN A 175 -8.33 -11.85 13.64
C GLN A 175 -8.46 -13.20 14.34
N GLY A 176 -7.58 -13.44 15.31
CA GLY A 176 -7.65 -14.58 16.22
C GLY A 176 -7.41 -15.93 15.53
N LYS A 177 -7.00 -15.92 14.26
CA LYS A 177 -6.64 -17.13 13.54
C LYS A 177 -5.23 -17.58 13.86
N THR A 178 -5.07 -18.89 13.91
CA THR A 178 -3.78 -19.57 14.04
C THR A 178 -3.02 -19.54 12.71
N VAL A 179 -1.71 -19.78 12.77
CA VAL A 179 -0.86 -19.94 11.58
C VAL A 179 -1.41 -21.00 10.64
N ALA A 180 -1.82 -22.14 11.17
CA ALA A 180 -2.36 -23.26 10.39
C ALA A 180 -3.69 -22.91 9.69
N GLU A 181 -4.61 -22.23 10.37
CA GLU A 181 -5.87 -21.77 9.74
C GLU A 181 -5.62 -20.78 8.61
N ILE A 182 -4.68 -19.83 8.81
CA ILE A 182 -4.31 -18.86 7.77
C ILE A 182 -3.64 -19.60 6.60
N ALA A 183 -2.66 -20.47 6.85
CA ALA A 183 -1.97 -21.23 5.83
C ALA A 183 -2.94 -22.07 4.97
N SER A 184 -3.86 -22.77 5.63
CA SER A 184 -4.92 -23.57 5.00
C SER A 184 -5.80 -22.73 4.06
N LYS A 185 -6.22 -21.54 4.49
CA LYS A 185 -7.03 -20.62 3.66
C LYS A 185 -6.36 -20.26 2.33
N TYR A 186 -5.04 -20.16 2.30
CA TYR A 186 -4.30 -19.82 1.07
C TYR A 186 -3.71 -21.05 0.34
N GLY A 187 -3.99 -22.26 0.83
CA GLY A 187 -3.45 -23.51 0.27
C GLY A 187 -1.93 -23.50 0.25
N VAL A 188 -1.31 -23.08 1.36
CA VAL A 188 0.13 -23.14 1.62
C VAL A 188 0.35 -23.82 2.97
N SER A 189 1.55 -24.33 3.22
CA SER A 189 1.99 -24.72 4.56
C SER A 189 3.03 -23.75 5.08
N GLY A 190 3.28 -23.70 6.39
CA GLY A 190 4.33 -22.89 7.01
C GLY A 190 4.30 -23.04 8.52
N SER A 191 5.46 -22.92 9.17
CA SER A 191 5.58 -23.02 10.63
C SER A 191 5.24 -21.72 11.35
N ASP A 192 5.46 -20.57 10.70
CA ASP A 192 5.15 -19.23 11.20
C ASP A 192 4.44 -18.38 10.14
N LEU A 193 3.88 -17.23 10.54
CA LEU A 193 3.16 -16.35 9.61
C LEU A 193 4.06 -15.75 8.52
N ASP A 194 5.35 -15.55 8.79
CA ASP A 194 6.27 -14.94 7.84
C ASP A 194 6.57 -15.90 6.68
N GLU A 195 6.74 -17.17 7.00
CA GLU A 195 6.88 -18.24 6.02
C GLU A 195 5.59 -18.41 5.20
N VAL A 196 4.43 -18.38 5.86
CA VAL A 196 3.13 -18.44 5.18
C VAL A 196 3.01 -17.29 4.18
N VAL A 197 3.28 -16.05 4.59
CA VAL A 197 3.24 -14.88 3.69
C VAL A 197 4.22 -15.02 2.54
N ALA A 198 5.48 -15.38 2.80
CA ALA A 198 6.47 -15.51 1.75
C ALA A 198 6.12 -16.62 0.74
N ARG A 199 5.46 -17.70 1.16
CA ARG A 199 4.92 -18.73 0.26
C ARG A 199 3.70 -18.26 -0.52
N ILE A 200 2.80 -17.50 0.09
CA ILE A 200 1.66 -16.87 -0.62
C ILE A 200 2.18 -15.95 -1.73
N ILE A 201 3.13 -15.07 -1.39
CA ILE A 201 3.77 -14.16 -2.35
C ILE A 201 4.46 -14.96 -3.46
N SER A 202 5.20 -16.02 -3.13
CA SER A 202 5.89 -16.84 -4.13
C SER A 202 4.93 -17.62 -5.03
N LYS A 203 3.81 -18.11 -4.49
CA LYS A 203 2.74 -18.78 -5.23
C LYS A 203 2.05 -17.81 -6.20
N GLN A 204 1.84 -16.56 -5.77
CA GLN A 204 1.32 -15.49 -6.63
C GLN A 204 2.35 -15.01 -7.65
N ALA A 205 3.64 -14.94 -7.29
CA ALA A 205 4.74 -14.53 -8.17
C ALA A 205 5.05 -15.58 -9.26
N LYS A 206 4.75 -16.87 -9.01
CA LYS A 206 4.87 -17.96 -9.99
C LYS A 206 3.92 -17.84 -11.19
N THR A 207 3.15 -16.76 -11.29
CA THR A 207 2.33 -16.42 -12.44
C THR A 207 2.99 -15.45 -13.41
N GLU A 208 4.28 -15.09 -13.28
CA GLU A 208 4.97 -14.33 -14.35
C GLU A 208 4.90 -15.06 -15.72
N PHE A 209 4.95 -16.40 -15.73
CA PHE A 209 4.72 -17.20 -16.94
C PHE A 209 3.26 -17.15 -17.43
N GLU A 210 2.29 -17.02 -16.52
CA GLU A 210 0.87 -16.81 -16.85
C GLU A 210 0.59 -15.36 -17.30
N LYS A 211 1.29 -14.36 -16.74
CA LYS A 211 1.28 -12.96 -17.21
C LYS A 211 1.89 -12.83 -18.60
N VAL A 212 2.92 -13.63 -18.91
CA VAL A 212 3.45 -13.76 -20.28
C VAL A 212 2.44 -14.45 -21.20
N LYS A 213 1.75 -15.50 -20.73
CA LYS A 213 0.66 -16.15 -21.48
C LYS A 213 -0.48 -15.18 -21.82
N ASP A 214 -0.81 -14.24 -20.95
CA ASP A 214 -1.81 -13.19 -21.20
C ASP A 214 -1.30 -12.05 -22.11
N THR A 215 0.01 -11.86 -22.24
CA THR A 215 0.62 -10.89 -23.18
C THR A 215 0.93 -11.48 -24.54
N VAL A 216 1.00 -12.81 -24.66
CA VAL A 216 0.93 -13.50 -25.95
C VAL A 216 -0.50 -13.41 -26.45
N LYS A 217 -0.80 -12.39 -27.26
CA LYS A 217 -2.01 -12.37 -28.08
C LYS A 217 -2.05 -13.69 -28.86
N VAL A 218 -2.98 -14.57 -28.49
CA VAL A 218 -3.46 -15.61 -29.39
C VAL A 218 -3.93 -14.85 -30.62
N GLU A 219 -3.22 -14.98 -31.75
CA GLU A 219 -3.71 -14.42 -33.00
C GLU A 219 -5.15 -14.92 -33.18
N PRO A 220 -6.11 -14.03 -33.52
CA PRO A 220 -7.47 -14.48 -33.75
C PRO A 220 -7.39 -15.60 -34.78
N SER A 221 -7.99 -16.75 -34.46
CA SER A 221 -8.02 -17.89 -35.36
C SER A 221 -8.48 -17.38 -36.72
N ARG A 222 -7.59 -17.39 -37.71
CA ARG A 222 -7.91 -16.98 -39.08
C ARG A 222 -9.16 -17.72 -39.54
N ASN A 223 -10.28 -17.02 -39.66
CA ASN A 223 -11.48 -17.59 -40.23
C ASN A 223 -11.33 -17.58 -41.76
N LEU A 224 -10.81 -18.69 -42.29
CA LEU A 224 -10.54 -18.86 -43.72
C LEU A 224 -11.80 -18.64 -44.59
N LEU A 225 -13.00 -18.81 -44.02
CA LEU A 225 -14.26 -18.54 -44.71
C LEU A 225 -14.46 -17.03 -44.94
N ASP A 226 -14.23 -16.21 -43.91
CA ASP A 226 -14.37 -14.74 -44.00
C ASP A 226 -13.34 -14.14 -44.97
N GLU A 227 -12.11 -14.67 -44.97
CA GLU A 227 -11.09 -14.27 -45.95
C GLU A 227 -11.49 -14.65 -47.38
N SER A 228 -12.06 -15.85 -47.58
CA SER A 228 -12.53 -16.26 -48.90
C SER A 228 -13.66 -15.38 -49.42
N GLU A 229 -14.57 -14.97 -48.54
CA GLU A 229 -15.70 -14.10 -48.87
C GLU A 229 -15.22 -12.68 -49.21
N ASN A 230 -14.26 -12.16 -48.45
CA ASN A 230 -13.63 -10.86 -48.75
C ASN A 230 -12.90 -10.86 -50.10
N ILE A 231 -12.18 -11.94 -50.42
CA ILE A 231 -11.52 -12.08 -51.72
C ILE A 231 -12.56 -12.14 -52.85
N ALA A 232 -13.67 -12.87 -52.66
CA ALA A 232 -14.74 -12.94 -53.64
C ALA A 232 -15.40 -11.56 -53.88
N ASN A 233 -15.65 -10.81 -52.81
CA ASN A 233 -16.19 -9.46 -52.89
C ASN A 233 -15.24 -8.49 -53.60
N LEU A 234 -13.94 -8.54 -53.30
CA LEU A 234 -12.94 -7.74 -54.00
C LEU A 234 -12.89 -8.04 -55.50
N ARG A 235 -12.95 -9.32 -55.88
CA ARG A 235 -13.02 -9.72 -57.29
C ARG A 235 -14.28 -9.19 -57.98
N LYS A 236 -15.43 -9.22 -57.29
CA LYS A 236 -16.69 -8.66 -57.80
C LYS A 236 -16.58 -7.15 -58.05
N TYR A 237 -15.99 -6.39 -57.12
CA TYR A 237 -15.74 -4.96 -57.31
C TYR A 237 -14.75 -4.68 -58.45
N HIS A 238 -13.70 -5.49 -58.58
CA HIS A 238 -12.76 -5.33 -59.69
C HIS A 238 -13.44 -5.57 -61.05
N MET A 239 -14.27 -6.62 -61.16
CA MET A 239 -15.04 -6.89 -62.38
C MET A 239 -16.05 -5.78 -62.69
N SER A 240 -16.69 -5.19 -61.67
CA SER A 240 -17.63 -4.09 -61.91
C SER A 240 -16.91 -2.84 -62.42
N LEU A 241 -15.73 -2.51 -61.87
CA LEU A 241 -14.91 -1.39 -62.33
C LEU A 241 -14.42 -1.57 -63.77
N GLN A 242 -14.04 -2.80 -64.16
CA GLN A 242 -13.62 -3.10 -65.54
C GLN A 242 -14.74 -2.91 -66.57
N ASN A 243 -16.00 -3.05 -66.15
CA ASN A 243 -17.17 -2.92 -67.03
C ASN A 243 -17.78 -1.51 -67.05
N ILE A 244 -17.16 -0.54 -66.36
CA ILE A 244 -17.56 0.87 -66.49
C ILE A 244 -17.08 1.39 -67.84
N LYS A 245 -17.98 1.46 -68.81
CA LYS A 245 -17.78 2.22 -70.05
C LYS A 245 -18.39 3.61 -69.86
N ILE A 246 -17.56 4.65 -69.95
CA ILE A 246 -18.04 6.03 -70.01
C ILE A 246 -18.76 6.19 -71.35
N SER A 247 -20.00 6.70 -71.35
CA SER A 247 -20.75 6.91 -72.59
C SER A 247 -20.07 7.98 -73.46
N GLY A 248 -20.24 7.87 -74.79
CA GLY A 248 -19.70 8.86 -75.74
C GLY A 248 -20.16 10.28 -75.39
N ASP A 249 -21.44 10.43 -75.06
CA ASP A 249 -22.04 11.71 -74.70
C ASP A 249 -21.42 12.33 -73.43
N LEU A 250 -21.19 11.51 -72.39
CA LEU A 250 -20.54 11.98 -71.16
C LEU A 250 -19.07 12.37 -71.44
N THR A 251 -18.41 11.65 -72.34
CA THR A 251 -17.04 11.96 -72.76
C THR A 251 -16.98 13.30 -73.51
N GLU A 252 -17.95 13.57 -74.37
CA GLU A 252 -18.07 14.87 -75.06
C GLU A 252 -18.40 16.01 -74.10
N GLN A 253 -19.28 15.80 -73.13
CA GLN A 253 -19.56 16.79 -72.08
C GLN A 253 -18.32 17.12 -71.26
N ILE A 254 -17.54 16.11 -70.85
CA ILE A 254 -16.28 16.31 -70.13
C ILE A 254 -15.28 17.08 -71.00
N ARG A 255 -15.14 16.73 -72.29
CA ARG A 255 -14.27 17.45 -73.23
C ARG A 255 -14.70 18.89 -73.46
N LYS A 256 -16.00 19.15 -73.60
CA LYS A 256 -16.56 20.50 -73.75
C LYS A 256 -16.29 21.33 -72.51
N HIS A 257 -16.52 20.78 -71.32
CA HIS A 257 -16.20 21.45 -70.06
C HIS A 257 -14.71 21.81 -69.96
N TYR A 258 -13.81 20.92 -70.38
CA TYR A 258 -12.36 21.18 -70.42
C TYR A 258 -11.97 22.26 -71.44
N ARG A 259 -12.63 22.32 -72.60
CA ARG A 259 -12.44 23.40 -73.58
C ARG A 259 -12.92 24.73 -73.03
N ASP A 260 -14.11 24.78 -72.45
CA ASP A 260 -14.74 26.00 -71.94
C ASP A 260 -14.01 26.56 -70.71
N THR A 261 -13.34 25.72 -69.91
CA THR A 261 -12.50 26.14 -68.78
C THR A 261 -11.12 26.62 -69.21
N ASN A 262 -10.56 26.12 -70.32
CA ASN A 262 -9.29 26.61 -70.85
C ASN A 262 -9.42 27.88 -71.71
N ILE A 263 -10.58 28.14 -72.33
CA ILE A 263 -10.84 29.36 -73.12
C ILE A 263 -11.05 30.60 -72.24
N LYS A 264 -11.32 30.44 -70.93
CA LYS A 264 -11.45 31.56 -69.98
C LYS A 264 -10.12 32.01 -69.34
N LYS A 265 -8.98 31.57 -69.88
CA LYS A 265 -7.66 31.87 -69.30
C LYS A 265 -6.75 32.79 -70.12
N ASP A 266 -7.13 33.24 -71.32
CA ASP A 266 -6.49 34.35 -72.05
C ASP A 266 -7.45 34.98 -73.07
#